data_AF-A0A6B9TMW4-F1
#
_entry.id   AF-A0A6B9TMW4-F1
#
_cell.length_a   1.000
_cell.length_b   1.000
_cell.length_c   1.000
_cell.angle_alpha   90.00
_cell.angle_beta   90.00
_cell.angle_gamma   90.00
#
_symmetry.space_group_name_H-M   'P 1'
#
loop_
_entity.id
_entity.type
_entity.pdbx_description
1 polymer ?
#
loop_
_entity_poly.entity_id
_entity_poly.type
_entity_poly.pdbx_seq_one_letter_code
_entity_poly.pdbx_strand_id
1 'polypeptide(L)'
;MTALVLFSVNISDAAAVNIFLTSDCITGNSSSDIENLNLIKSCIENESEHNVTVDPKAPKPGEGGRAISCTPQGGVAIYLAASCPGAMREVAKLAATTSKGVIFVNTGKLNLKNTYMLRRAWDDNFSTRYFAGIRYPYRFLTSAGVRIIQPNIDCPGASWEEKCRFIASEIMRILNETPGITQKKGRFYNSKLIAYHSIDPAVMARVANGIHTDLKNGRKLKRTYNGYRPETFLLMVTDYMNGPIRYLKVRGPSNPGVKSTFHGYLSRTEYRKLAADVNNYMRRYLRAPNYIRFKNGIIGYRDLLRMYSGITRTHTSSKKMQLPSSVKI
;
A
#
# COMPACT_ATOMS: atom_id res chain seq x y z
N MET A 1 -44.79 -4.56 46.34
CA MET A 1 -43.88 -5.59 45.80
C MET A 1 -43.52 -5.17 44.38
N THR A 2 -42.33 -4.59 44.22
CA THR A 2 -41.83 -4.15 42.90
C THR A 2 -40.88 -5.23 42.42
N ALA A 3 -41.27 -5.95 41.36
CA ALA A 3 -40.46 -7.03 40.81
C ALA A 3 -39.25 -6.44 40.07
N LEU A 4 -38.06 -6.75 40.57
CA LEU A 4 -36.79 -6.44 39.93
C LEU A 4 -36.58 -7.45 38.79
N VAL A 5 -36.76 -7.03 37.54
CA VAL A 5 -36.42 -7.86 36.37
C VAL A 5 -34.93 -7.71 36.12
N LEU A 6 -34.14 -8.67 36.58
CA LEU A 6 -32.73 -8.80 36.25
C LEU A 6 -32.62 -9.37 34.83
N PHE A 7 -32.21 -8.55 33.87
CA PHE A 7 -31.76 -9.03 32.58
C PHE A 7 -30.39 -9.68 32.76
N SER A 8 -30.33 -11.01 32.79
CA SER A 8 -29.09 -11.76 32.66
C SER A 8 -28.57 -11.60 31.23
N VAL A 9 -27.55 -10.76 31.04
CA VAL A 9 -26.74 -10.78 29.83
C VAL A 9 -25.95 -12.09 29.88
N ASN A 10 -26.37 -13.07 29.08
CA ASN A 10 -25.54 -14.24 28.82
C ASN A 10 -24.32 -13.79 28.02
N ILE A 11 -23.25 -13.43 28.73
CA ILE A 11 -21.91 -13.39 28.15
C ILE A 11 -21.57 -14.86 27.92
N SER A 12 -21.74 -15.35 26.68
CA SER A 12 -21.16 -16.63 26.32
C SER A 12 -19.66 -16.50 26.53
N ASP A 13 -19.06 -17.33 27.39
CA ASP A 13 -17.62 -17.44 27.52
C ASP A 13 -17.03 -17.65 26.12
N ALA A 14 -16.37 -16.63 25.60
CA ALA A 14 -15.61 -16.75 24.36
C ALA A 14 -14.45 -17.69 24.69
N ALA A 15 -14.56 -18.95 24.24
CA ALA A 15 -13.56 -19.98 24.51
C ALA A 15 -12.15 -19.42 24.27
N ALA A 16 -11.25 -19.61 25.24
CA ALA A 16 -9.88 -19.11 25.16
C ALA A 16 -9.23 -19.53 23.83
N VAL A 17 -8.68 -18.56 23.09
CA VAL A 17 -8.00 -18.81 21.81
C VAL A 17 -6.50 -18.55 21.93
N ASN A 18 -5.72 -19.25 21.11
CA ASN A 18 -4.30 -18.97 20.94
C ASN A 18 -4.12 -17.83 19.94
N ILE A 19 -3.40 -16.79 20.35
CA ILE A 19 -3.11 -15.60 19.55
C ILE A 19 -1.63 -15.57 19.21
N PHE A 20 -1.30 -15.25 17.96
CA PHE A 20 0.09 -15.03 17.53
C PHE A 20 0.26 -13.60 17.01
N LEU A 21 1.15 -12.83 17.65
CA LEU A 21 1.45 -11.43 17.33
C LEU A 21 2.77 -11.32 16.55
N THR A 22 2.76 -10.60 15.44
CA THR A 22 3.99 -10.21 14.73
C THR A 22 3.85 -8.81 14.13
N SER A 23 4.98 -8.21 13.75
CA SER A 23 5.01 -6.90 13.12
C SER A 23 6.03 -6.79 12.00
N ASP A 24 5.68 -6.03 10.96
CA ASP A 24 6.59 -5.55 9.91
C ASP A 24 6.87 -4.07 10.15
N CYS A 25 7.87 -3.83 11.01
CA CYS A 25 8.50 -2.54 11.25
C CYS A 25 7.50 -1.42 11.65
N ILE A 26 7.04 -1.45 12.90
CA ILE A 26 6.11 -0.48 13.48
C ILE A 26 6.80 0.87 13.65
N THR A 27 7.96 0.86 14.31
CA THR A 27 8.65 2.08 14.78
C THR A 27 9.94 2.37 14.03
N GLY A 28 10.44 1.44 13.21
CA GLY A 28 11.79 1.50 12.66
C GLY A 28 12.88 0.97 13.60
N ASN A 29 12.51 0.53 14.81
CA ASN A 29 13.42 -0.05 15.80
C ASN A 29 12.88 -1.42 16.26
N SER A 30 13.67 -2.47 16.03
CA SER A 30 13.25 -3.85 16.35
C SER A 30 12.99 -4.09 17.84
N SER A 31 13.78 -3.50 18.74
CA SER A 31 13.59 -3.66 20.19
C SER A 31 12.28 -3.00 20.62
N SER A 32 12.05 -1.76 20.18
CA SER A 32 10.80 -1.05 20.45
C SER A 32 9.60 -1.77 19.86
N ASP A 33 9.71 -2.36 18.67
CA ASP A 33 8.64 -3.18 18.09
C ASP A 33 8.28 -4.38 18.98
N ILE A 34 9.28 -5.11 19.49
CA ILE A 34 9.05 -6.23 20.41
C ILE A 34 8.44 -5.77 21.74
N GLU A 35 8.92 -4.67 22.32
CA GLU A 35 8.33 -4.06 23.52
C GLU A 35 6.84 -3.74 23.32
N ASN A 36 6.48 -3.21 22.15
CA ASN A 36 5.10 -2.88 21.81
C ASN A 36 4.23 -4.12 21.62
N LEU A 37 4.75 -5.19 21.00
CA LEU A 37 4.03 -6.46 20.90
C LEU A 37 3.82 -7.09 22.29
N ASN A 38 4.82 -7.00 23.18
CA ASN A 38 4.71 -7.47 24.56
C ASN A 38 3.69 -6.66 25.36
N LEU A 39 3.62 -5.33 25.17
CA LEU A 39 2.59 -4.51 25.79
C LEU A 39 1.18 -4.93 25.35
N ILE A 40 0.96 -5.16 24.05
CA ILE A 40 -0.32 -5.67 23.54
C ILE A 40 -0.65 -7.03 24.16
N LYS A 41 0.34 -7.95 24.22
CA LYS A 41 0.21 -9.25 24.90
C LYS A 41 -0.23 -9.09 26.35
N SER A 42 0.47 -8.27 27.14
CA SER A 42 0.13 -8.05 28.55
C SER A 42 -1.27 -7.46 28.74
N CYS A 43 -1.69 -6.52 27.88
CA CYS A 43 -3.06 -6.00 27.94
C CYS A 43 -4.11 -7.10 27.71
N ILE A 44 -3.91 -7.98 26.72
CA ILE A 44 -4.85 -9.07 26.42
C ILE A 44 -4.88 -10.11 27.54
N GLU A 45 -3.72 -10.55 28.02
CA GLU A 45 -3.62 -11.63 29.04
C GLU A 45 -4.06 -11.18 30.44
N ASN A 46 -3.99 -9.89 30.74
CA ASN A 46 -4.48 -9.36 32.01
C ASN A 46 -6.02 -9.22 32.05
N GLU A 47 -6.67 -9.16 30.89
CA GLU A 47 -8.11 -8.91 30.77
C GLU A 47 -8.89 -10.11 30.19
N SER A 48 -8.21 -11.21 29.87
CA SER A 48 -8.83 -12.41 29.29
C SER A 48 -8.01 -13.68 29.53
N GLU A 49 -8.62 -14.85 29.31
CA GLU A 49 -7.93 -16.15 29.37
C GLU A 49 -7.20 -16.52 28.07
N HIS A 50 -7.10 -15.60 27.10
CA HIS A 50 -6.42 -15.86 25.83
C HIS A 50 -4.91 -16.02 26.02
N ASN A 51 -4.31 -17.00 25.33
CA ASN A 51 -2.87 -17.20 25.36
C ASN A 51 -2.20 -16.49 24.18
N VAL A 52 -1.27 -15.58 24.44
CA VAL A 52 -0.64 -14.75 23.41
C VAL A 52 0.83 -15.09 23.23
N THR A 53 1.22 -15.44 22.01
CA THR A 53 2.63 -15.64 21.63
C THR A 53 3.11 -14.46 20.79
N VAL A 54 4.23 -13.85 21.18
CA VAL A 54 4.92 -12.83 20.38
C VAL A 54 5.96 -13.49 19.48
N ASP A 55 5.98 -13.12 18.20
CA ASP A 55 6.95 -13.60 17.23
C ASP A 55 8.37 -13.15 17.61
N PRO A 56 9.28 -14.07 17.99
CA PRO A 56 10.63 -13.73 18.39
C PRO A 56 11.49 -13.23 17.21
N LYS A 57 10.99 -13.35 15.97
CA LYS A 57 11.67 -12.88 14.76
C LYS A 57 11.14 -11.53 14.30
N ALA A 58 10.16 -10.91 14.96
CA ALA A 58 9.64 -9.63 14.53
C ALA A 58 10.62 -8.47 14.84
N PRO A 59 10.74 -7.47 13.94
CA PRO A 59 10.35 -7.48 12.53
C PRO A 59 11.34 -8.26 11.65
N LYS A 60 10.85 -9.08 10.71
CA LYS A 60 11.68 -9.83 9.73
C LYS A 60 10.86 -10.27 8.52
N PRO A 61 11.34 -10.03 7.28
CA PRO A 61 10.57 -10.24 6.05
C PRO A 61 9.75 -11.54 5.99
N GLY A 62 8.50 -11.42 5.54
CA GLY A 62 7.55 -12.54 5.42
C GLY A 62 6.65 -12.72 6.65
N GLU A 63 6.51 -11.67 7.46
CA GLU A 63 5.77 -11.60 8.72
C GLU A 63 4.31 -12.02 8.55
N GLY A 64 3.61 -11.51 7.55
CA GLY A 64 2.20 -11.82 7.33
C GLY A 64 1.96 -13.32 7.08
N GLY A 65 2.82 -13.95 6.27
CA GLY A 65 2.78 -15.39 6.05
C GLY A 65 3.15 -16.17 7.31
N ARG A 66 4.20 -15.73 8.01
CA ARG A 66 4.68 -16.34 9.25
C ARG A 66 3.64 -16.30 10.36
N ALA A 67 2.93 -15.18 10.52
CA ALA A 67 1.84 -15.03 11.49
C ALA A 67 0.83 -16.16 11.33
N ILE A 68 0.38 -16.38 10.10
CA ILE A 68 -0.64 -17.37 9.78
C ILE A 68 -0.09 -18.79 9.88
N SER A 69 1.17 -19.04 9.50
CA SER A 69 1.76 -20.38 9.60
C SER A 69 1.99 -20.81 11.05
N CYS A 70 2.46 -19.90 11.90
CA CYS A 70 2.81 -20.19 13.30
C CYS A 70 1.61 -20.24 14.24
N THR A 71 0.48 -19.61 13.87
CA THR A 71 -0.77 -19.71 14.64
C THR A 71 -1.32 -21.15 14.56
N PRO A 72 -1.74 -21.79 15.67
CA PRO A 72 -2.36 -23.12 15.62
C PRO A 72 -3.74 -23.10 14.93
N GLN A 73 -4.28 -24.26 14.57
CA GLN A 73 -5.67 -24.34 14.08
C GLN A 73 -6.64 -23.85 15.13
N GLY A 74 -7.68 -23.10 14.73
CA GLY A 74 -8.59 -22.45 15.68
C GLY A 74 -8.01 -21.24 16.42
N GLY A 75 -6.73 -20.89 16.19
CA GLY A 75 -6.12 -19.67 16.73
C GLY A 75 -6.33 -18.45 15.84
N VAL A 76 -5.83 -17.30 16.31
CA VAL A 76 -5.91 -16.00 15.61
C VAL A 76 -4.52 -15.41 15.37
N ALA A 77 -4.20 -15.19 14.09
CA ALA A 77 -2.98 -14.54 13.65
C ALA A 77 -3.18 -13.02 13.59
N ILE A 78 -2.26 -12.26 14.17
CA ILE A 78 -2.32 -10.80 14.21
C ILE A 78 -1.04 -10.24 13.60
N TYR A 79 -1.21 -9.46 12.52
CA TYR A 79 -0.11 -8.89 11.75
C TYR A 79 -0.18 -7.37 11.75
N LEU A 80 0.79 -6.72 12.40
CA LEU A 80 0.92 -5.27 12.50
C LEU A 80 1.86 -4.77 11.39
N ALA A 81 1.38 -3.94 10.47
CA ALA A 81 2.23 -3.38 9.43
C ALA A 81 1.68 -2.11 8.81
N ALA A 82 2.59 -1.35 8.18
CA ALA A 82 2.19 -0.34 7.22
C ALA A 82 1.50 -1.01 6.01
N SER A 83 0.62 -0.27 5.35
CA SER A 83 -0.14 -0.79 4.22
C SER A 83 0.73 -1.12 3.01
N CYS A 84 1.16 -2.38 2.87
CA CYS A 84 1.88 -2.93 1.72
C CYS A 84 0.97 -3.86 0.91
N PRO A 85 0.62 -3.56 -0.35
CA PRO A 85 -0.31 -4.39 -1.10
C PRO A 85 0.28 -5.76 -1.46
N GLY A 86 1.62 -5.89 -1.56
CA GLY A 86 2.26 -7.17 -1.78
C GLY A 86 2.06 -8.12 -0.60
N ALA A 87 2.30 -7.63 0.63
CA ALA A 87 2.06 -8.39 1.86
C ALA A 87 0.57 -8.67 2.07
N MET A 88 -0.30 -7.67 1.86
CA MET A 88 -1.76 -7.87 1.94
C MET A 88 -2.26 -8.94 0.98
N ARG A 89 -1.65 -9.06 -0.21
CA ARG A 89 -2.00 -10.10 -1.19
C ARG A 89 -1.72 -11.50 -0.65
N GLU A 90 -0.60 -11.68 0.04
CA GLU A 90 -0.22 -12.94 0.67
C GLU A 90 -1.14 -13.26 1.87
N VAL A 91 -1.32 -12.29 2.76
CA VAL A 91 -2.21 -12.40 3.94
C VAL A 91 -3.62 -12.78 3.53
N ALA A 92 -4.21 -12.08 2.55
CA ALA A 92 -5.55 -12.38 2.05
C ALA A 92 -5.64 -13.79 1.43
N LYS A 93 -4.60 -14.23 0.70
CA LYS A 93 -4.59 -15.56 0.08
C LYS A 93 -4.62 -16.65 1.16
N LEU A 94 -3.78 -16.52 2.18
CA LEU A 94 -3.69 -17.47 3.28
C LEU A 94 -4.96 -17.45 4.16
N ALA A 95 -5.44 -16.26 4.52
CA ALA A 95 -6.64 -16.05 5.33
C ALA A 95 -7.90 -16.69 4.72
N ALA A 96 -8.03 -16.65 3.39
CA ALA A 96 -9.17 -17.23 2.69
C ALA A 96 -9.19 -18.77 2.72
N THR A 97 -8.06 -19.43 2.96
CA THR A 97 -7.93 -20.90 2.87
C THR A 97 -7.72 -21.60 4.21
N THR A 98 -7.32 -20.85 5.23
CA THR A 98 -6.97 -21.37 6.56
C THR A 98 -8.17 -21.36 7.52
N SER A 99 -8.17 -22.27 8.51
CA SER A 99 -9.16 -22.33 9.60
C SER A 99 -8.70 -21.54 10.83
N LYS A 100 -8.02 -20.42 10.56
CA LYS A 100 -7.44 -19.51 11.55
C LYS A 100 -8.10 -18.14 11.39
N GLY A 101 -8.24 -17.41 12.48
CA GLY A 101 -8.56 -15.99 12.44
C GLY A 101 -7.38 -15.19 11.95
N VAL A 102 -7.64 -14.08 11.26
CA VAL A 102 -6.59 -13.17 10.81
C VAL A 102 -7.04 -11.75 11.08
N ILE A 103 -6.25 -11.01 11.85
CA ILE A 103 -6.41 -9.59 12.12
C ILE A 103 -5.21 -8.86 11.50
N PHE A 104 -5.49 -7.93 10.60
CA PHE A 104 -4.50 -7.01 10.06
C PHE A 104 -4.60 -5.67 10.80
N VAL A 105 -3.51 -5.25 11.44
CA VAL A 105 -3.43 -3.97 12.13
C VAL A 105 -2.64 -3.01 11.25
N ASN A 106 -3.33 -2.02 10.69
CA ASN A 106 -2.72 -1.02 9.84
C ASN A 106 -2.02 0.05 10.69
N THR A 107 -0.71 -0.08 10.85
CA THR A 107 0.13 0.90 11.54
C THR A 107 0.52 2.09 10.65
N GLY A 108 0.07 2.13 9.39
CA GLY A 108 0.28 3.24 8.48
C GLY A 108 -0.71 4.40 8.69
N LYS A 109 -0.44 5.53 8.02
CA LYS A 109 -1.33 6.72 8.03
C LYS A 109 -2.51 6.64 7.04
N LEU A 110 -2.56 5.60 6.22
CA LEU A 110 -3.55 5.48 5.15
C LEU A 110 -4.86 4.91 5.70
N ASN A 111 -5.99 5.59 5.50
CA ASN A 111 -7.30 5.03 5.84
C ASN A 111 -7.74 4.01 4.78
N LEU A 112 -7.65 2.71 5.09
CA LEU A 112 -7.96 1.63 4.16
C LEU A 112 -9.44 1.61 3.74
N LYS A 113 -10.36 1.99 4.64
CA LYS A 113 -11.81 2.03 4.35
C LYS A 113 -12.11 3.00 3.20
N ASN A 114 -11.40 4.12 3.17
CA ASN A 114 -11.59 5.20 2.19
C ASN A 114 -10.59 5.13 1.02
N THR A 115 -9.71 4.14 1.01
CA THR A 115 -8.72 4.00 -0.06
C THR A 115 -9.33 3.27 -1.25
N TYR A 116 -9.40 3.93 -2.40
CA TYR A 116 -9.78 3.28 -3.65
C TYR A 116 -8.66 2.41 -4.24
N MET A 117 -7.41 2.87 -4.16
CA MET A 117 -6.26 2.19 -4.76
C MET A 117 -5.04 2.25 -3.84
N LEU A 118 -4.59 1.09 -3.38
CA LEU A 118 -3.29 0.91 -2.76
C LEU A 118 -2.30 0.43 -3.81
N ARG A 119 -1.51 1.35 -4.35
CA ARG A 119 -0.48 1.07 -5.36
C ARG A 119 0.63 0.17 -4.82
N ARG A 120 1.32 -0.54 -5.74
CA ARG A 120 2.57 -1.26 -5.47
C ARG A 120 3.53 -0.41 -4.64
N ALA A 121 4.05 -1.01 -3.56
CA ALA A 121 5.03 -0.36 -2.72
C ALA A 121 6.32 -0.11 -3.50
N TRP A 122 7.06 0.92 -3.12
CA TRP A 122 8.26 1.34 -3.87
C TRP A 122 9.44 0.36 -3.68
N ASP A 123 9.38 -0.43 -2.61
CA ASP A 123 10.32 -1.45 -2.16
C ASP A 123 9.83 -2.89 -2.40
N ASP A 124 8.65 -3.08 -3.03
CA ASP A 124 8.09 -4.40 -3.38
C ASP A 124 8.94 -5.10 -4.45
N ASN A 125 10.05 -5.73 -4.06
CA ASN A 125 10.95 -6.41 -4.98
C ASN A 125 10.58 -7.89 -5.23
N PHE A 126 9.46 -8.35 -4.67
CA PHE A 126 9.02 -9.75 -4.68
C PHE A 126 7.80 -9.99 -5.58
N SER A 127 6.91 -9.01 -5.76
CA SER A 127 5.82 -9.12 -6.73
C SER A 127 6.32 -9.07 -8.17
N THR A 128 5.58 -9.73 -9.07
CA THR A 128 5.82 -9.59 -10.52
C THR A 128 5.75 -8.12 -10.94
N ARG A 129 6.51 -7.73 -11.97
CA ARG A 129 6.52 -6.34 -12.48
C ARG A 129 5.17 -5.88 -13.01
N TYR A 130 4.24 -6.79 -13.33
CA TYR A 130 2.89 -6.44 -13.76
C TYR A 130 1.98 -6.03 -12.60
N PHE A 131 2.30 -6.41 -11.36
CA PHE A 131 1.49 -6.05 -10.20
C PHE A 131 1.51 -4.54 -9.97
N ALA A 132 0.35 -3.90 -10.07
CA ALA A 132 0.21 -2.45 -9.88
C ALA A 132 -0.33 -2.07 -8.49
N GLY A 133 -0.93 -3.03 -7.77
CA GLY A 133 -1.47 -2.84 -6.43
C GLY A 133 -2.84 -3.50 -6.23
N ILE A 134 -3.61 -3.00 -5.26
CA ILE A 134 -4.92 -3.51 -4.87
C ILE A 134 -5.95 -2.38 -4.90
N ARG A 135 -7.10 -2.61 -5.54
CA ARG A 135 -8.27 -1.74 -5.47
C ARG A 135 -9.10 -2.08 -4.23
N TYR A 136 -9.63 -1.07 -3.56
CA TYR A 136 -10.42 -1.20 -2.34
C TYR A 136 -9.76 -2.16 -1.33
N PRO A 137 -8.53 -1.87 -0.84
CA PRO A 137 -7.77 -2.78 0.02
C PRO A 137 -8.55 -3.26 1.26
N TYR A 138 -9.39 -2.42 1.86
CA TYR A 138 -10.27 -2.84 2.95
C TYR A 138 -11.22 -3.96 2.52
N ARG A 139 -11.92 -3.78 1.39
CA ARG A 139 -12.81 -4.81 0.81
C ARG A 139 -12.03 -6.05 0.40
N PHE A 140 -10.83 -5.90 -0.15
CA PHE A 140 -9.99 -7.03 -0.55
C PHE A 140 -9.62 -7.93 0.63
N LEU A 141 -9.13 -7.34 1.73
CA LEU A 141 -8.80 -8.06 2.95
C LEU A 141 -10.04 -8.67 3.62
N THR A 142 -11.12 -7.88 3.78
CA THR A 142 -12.34 -8.37 4.44
C THR A 142 -13.07 -9.45 3.64
N SER A 143 -13.01 -9.44 2.30
CA SER A 143 -13.52 -10.56 1.47
C SER A 143 -12.80 -11.87 1.79
N ALA A 144 -11.53 -11.82 2.15
CA ALA A 144 -10.74 -12.98 2.57
C ALA A 144 -10.94 -13.37 4.04
N GLY A 145 -11.85 -12.71 4.76
CA GLY A 145 -12.11 -12.94 6.19
C GLY A 145 -11.13 -12.26 7.13
N VAL A 146 -10.29 -11.34 6.64
CA VAL A 146 -9.37 -10.57 7.49
C VAL A 146 -10.12 -9.45 8.20
N ARG A 147 -10.00 -9.37 9.52
CA ARG A 147 -10.45 -8.23 10.32
C ARG A 147 -9.39 -7.14 10.34
N ILE A 148 -9.79 -5.88 10.45
CA ILE A 148 -8.88 -4.73 10.31
C ILE A 148 -9.01 -3.79 11.48
N ILE A 149 -7.88 -3.44 12.09
CA ILE A 149 -7.73 -2.39 13.12
C ILE A 149 -6.84 -1.29 12.53
N GLN A 150 -7.17 0.00 12.75
CA GLN A 150 -6.38 1.11 12.20
C GLN A 150 -6.06 2.17 13.27
N PRO A 151 -5.11 1.91 14.19
CA PRO A 151 -4.82 2.79 15.33
C PRO A 151 -4.55 4.25 14.91
N ASN A 152 -3.77 4.49 13.86
CA ASN A 152 -3.47 5.85 13.40
C ASN A 152 -4.66 6.60 12.76
N ILE A 153 -5.76 5.90 12.47
CA ILE A 153 -6.99 6.46 11.93
C ILE A 153 -8.04 6.61 13.02
N ASP A 154 -8.20 5.58 13.85
CA ASP A 154 -9.29 5.47 14.81
C ASP A 154 -8.93 6.15 16.16
N CYS A 155 -7.65 6.28 16.50
CA CYS A 155 -7.16 7.09 17.63
C CYS A 155 -6.01 8.05 17.20
N PRO A 156 -6.32 9.07 16.38
CA PRO A 156 -5.32 9.99 15.87
C PRO A 156 -4.70 10.82 17.01
N GLY A 157 -3.40 11.10 16.93
CA GLY A 157 -2.68 11.92 17.92
C GLY A 157 -2.24 11.18 19.20
N ALA A 158 -2.79 9.99 19.47
CA ALA A 158 -2.40 9.18 20.61
C ALA A 158 -0.91 8.77 20.55
N SER A 159 -0.31 8.66 21.73
CA SER A 159 0.99 8.03 21.94
C SER A 159 0.96 6.59 21.45
N TRP A 160 2.14 6.02 21.21
CA TRP A 160 2.20 4.64 20.75
C TRP A 160 1.77 3.64 21.82
N GLU A 161 1.98 3.94 23.11
CA GLU A 161 1.47 3.14 24.22
C GLU A 161 -0.06 3.10 24.24
N GLU A 162 -0.71 4.25 24.12
CA GLU A 162 -2.18 4.35 24.02
C GLU A 162 -2.71 3.58 22.80
N LYS A 163 -1.97 3.59 21.68
CA LYS A 163 -2.32 2.80 20.49
C LYS A 163 -2.19 1.30 20.74
N CYS A 164 -1.18 0.85 21.49
CA CYS A 164 -1.06 -0.56 21.89
C CYS A 164 -2.24 -1.01 22.73
N ARG A 165 -2.66 -0.19 23.71
CA ARG A 165 -3.86 -0.45 24.53
C ARG A 165 -5.12 -0.52 23.67
N PHE A 166 -5.31 0.45 22.78
CA PHE A 166 -6.41 0.46 21.82
C PHE A 166 -6.42 -0.80 20.92
N ILE A 167 -5.26 -1.21 20.40
CA ILE A 167 -5.14 -2.43 19.60
C ILE A 167 -5.57 -3.66 20.40
N ALA A 168 -5.11 -3.80 21.65
CA ALA A 168 -5.50 -4.90 22.53
C ALA A 168 -7.02 -4.94 22.75
N SER A 169 -7.63 -3.81 23.10
CA SER A 169 -9.08 -3.71 23.30
C SER A 169 -9.87 -4.07 22.03
N GLU A 170 -9.44 -3.60 20.85
CA GLU A 170 -10.09 -3.93 19.59
C GLU A 170 -9.92 -5.41 19.20
N ILE A 171 -8.80 -6.04 19.53
CA ILE A 171 -8.62 -7.48 19.36
C ILE A 171 -9.65 -8.23 20.19
N MET A 172 -9.74 -7.95 21.49
CA MET A 172 -10.72 -8.62 22.36
C MET A 172 -12.15 -8.39 21.91
N ARG A 173 -12.49 -7.15 21.52
CA ARG A 173 -13.81 -6.82 20.95
C ARG A 173 -14.12 -7.67 19.71
N ILE A 174 -13.15 -7.79 18.79
CA ILE A 174 -13.30 -8.63 17.58
C ILE A 174 -13.51 -10.11 17.93
N LEU A 175 -12.80 -10.63 18.92
CA LEU A 175 -12.92 -12.04 19.35
C LEU A 175 -14.31 -12.31 19.96
N ASN A 176 -14.79 -11.40 20.81
CA ASN A 176 -16.10 -11.51 21.45
C ASN A 176 -17.26 -11.35 20.45
N GLU A 177 -17.18 -10.38 19.55
CA GLU A 177 -18.26 -10.09 18.59
C GLU A 177 -18.23 -11.00 17.35
N THR A 178 -17.09 -11.66 17.07
CA THR A 178 -16.94 -12.57 15.92
C THR A 178 -16.46 -13.96 16.38
N PRO A 179 -17.30 -14.75 17.08
CA PRO A 179 -16.94 -16.12 17.48
C PRO A 179 -16.63 -17.03 16.28
N GLY A 180 -17.13 -16.70 15.08
CA GLY A 180 -16.82 -17.37 13.82
C GLY A 180 -15.52 -16.91 13.12
N ILE A 181 -14.64 -16.14 13.77
CA ILE A 181 -13.43 -15.60 13.13
C ILE A 181 -12.45 -16.68 12.68
N THR A 182 -12.62 -17.94 13.07
CA THR A 182 -11.81 -19.09 12.61
C THR A 182 -12.51 -19.89 11.50
N GLN A 183 -13.81 -19.66 11.25
CA GLN A 183 -14.60 -20.39 10.27
C GLN A 183 -14.38 -19.88 8.83
N LYS A 184 -14.10 -20.79 7.90
CA LYS A 184 -13.83 -20.46 6.48
C LYS A 184 -15.06 -19.96 5.71
N LYS A 185 -16.27 -20.24 6.21
CA LYS A 185 -17.53 -20.00 5.48
C LYS A 185 -17.63 -18.55 5.00
N GLY A 186 -17.86 -18.35 3.70
CA GLY A 186 -18.05 -17.04 3.09
C GLY A 186 -16.76 -16.25 2.78
N ARG A 187 -15.57 -16.76 3.16
CA ARG A 187 -14.29 -16.14 2.80
C ARG A 187 -13.89 -16.52 1.38
N PHE A 188 -13.35 -15.57 0.64
CA PHE A 188 -12.74 -15.85 -0.65
C PHE A 188 -11.66 -14.84 -1.01
N TYR A 189 -10.67 -15.31 -1.76
CA TYR A 189 -9.60 -14.47 -2.29
C TYR A 189 -10.09 -13.69 -3.51
N ASN A 190 -10.40 -12.41 -3.34
CA ASN A 190 -10.99 -11.58 -4.39
C ASN A 190 -9.94 -11.05 -5.39
N SER A 191 -9.49 -11.93 -6.29
CA SER A 191 -8.48 -11.60 -7.31
C SER A 191 -8.90 -10.49 -8.27
N LYS A 192 -10.20 -10.23 -8.44
CA LYS A 192 -10.74 -9.14 -9.28
C LYS A 192 -10.37 -7.74 -8.76
N LEU A 193 -10.03 -7.63 -7.49
CA LEU A 193 -9.57 -6.37 -6.89
C LEU A 193 -8.06 -6.14 -7.07
N ILE A 194 -7.31 -7.10 -7.61
CA ILE A 194 -5.90 -6.92 -7.90
C ILE A 194 -5.76 -6.10 -9.19
N ALA A 195 -4.95 -5.05 -9.13
CA ALA A 195 -4.65 -4.22 -10.28
C ALA A 195 -3.34 -4.68 -10.93
N TYR A 196 -3.37 -4.78 -12.26
CA TYR A 196 -2.20 -5.07 -13.08
C TYR A 196 -1.97 -3.96 -14.11
N HIS A 197 -0.70 -3.73 -14.47
CA HIS A 197 -0.35 -2.88 -15.59
C HIS A 197 -0.78 -3.55 -16.91
N SER A 198 -1.42 -2.80 -17.82
CA SER A 198 -1.72 -3.29 -19.17
C SER A 198 -0.49 -3.33 -20.08
N ILE A 199 0.57 -2.63 -19.69
CA ILE A 199 1.86 -2.57 -20.37
C ILE A 199 2.92 -2.98 -19.37
N ASP A 200 3.85 -3.84 -19.79
CA ASP A 200 5.01 -4.20 -19.00
C ASP A 200 5.83 -2.95 -18.60
N PRO A 201 6.07 -2.67 -17.31
CA PRO A 201 6.92 -1.55 -16.90
C PRO A 201 8.33 -1.59 -17.51
N ALA A 202 8.85 -2.75 -17.90
CA ALA A 202 10.13 -2.84 -18.61
C ALA A 202 10.06 -2.25 -20.03
N VAL A 203 8.91 -2.30 -20.70
CA VAL A 203 8.68 -1.59 -21.97
C VAL A 203 8.72 -0.08 -21.73
N MET A 204 8.00 0.42 -20.72
CA MET A 204 8.04 1.83 -20.34
C MET A 204 9.47 2.29 -19.98
N ALA A 205 10.23 1.46 -19.26
CA ALA A 205 11.62 1.76 -18.89
C ALA A 205 12.55 1.88 -20.12
N ARG A 206 12.37 1.04 -21.15
CA ARG A 206 13.12 1.16 -22.42
C ARG A 206 12.80 2.44 -23.17
N VAL A 207 11.52 2.83 -23.20
CA VAL A 207 11.06 4.12 -23.76
C VAL A 207 11.70 5.28 -22.99
N ALA A 208 11.66 5.22 -21.65
CA ALA A 208 12.29 6.20 -20.77
C ALA A 208 13.80 6.32 -21.02
N ASN A 209 14.52 5.20 -21.15
CA ASN A 209 15.96 5.21 -21.39
C ASN A 209 16.32 5.96 -22.68
N GLY A 210 15.60 5.70 -23.78
CA GLY A 210 15.82 6.42 -25.04
C GLY A 210 15.57 7.93 -24.94
N ILE A 211 14.45 8.34 -24.33
CA ILE A 211 14.12 9.75 -24.10
C ILE A 211 15.18 10.42 -23.24
N HIS A 212 15.57 9.77 -22.14
CA HIS A 212 16.57 10.28 -21.21
C HIS A 212 17.92 10.48 -21.89
N THR A 213 18.40 9.50 -22.67
CA THR A 213 19.67 9.58 -23.40
C THR A 213 19.69 10.74 -24.38
N ASP A 214 18.63 10.93 -25.19
CA ASP A 214 18.60 12.02 -26.15
C ASP A 214 18.54 13.39 -25.46
N LEU A 215 17.71 13.54 -24.41
CA LEU A 215 17.62 14.79 -23.66
C LEU A 215 18.91 15.12 -22.89
N LYS A 216 19.60 14.11 -22.35
CA LYS A 216 20.89 14.27 -21.65
C LYS A 216 21.99 14.72 -22.62
N ASN A 217 21.98 14.21 -23.84
CA ASN A 217 22.98 14.51 -24.87
C ASN A 217 22.63 15.75 -25.72
N GLY A 218 21.64 16.56 -25.32
CA GLY A 218 21.22 17.74 -26.06
C GLY A 218 20.56 17.46 -27.42
N ARG A 219 20.17 16.21 -27.68
CA ARG A 219 19.58 15.80 -28.97
C ARG A 219 18.11 16.17 -29.05
N LYS A 220 17.61 16.33 -30.28
CA LYS A 220 16.18 16.48 -30.55
C LYS A 220 15.46 15.18 -30.21
N LEU A 221 14.26 15.29 -29.65
CA LEU A 221 13.41 14.13 -29.36
C LEU A 221 12.98 13.47 -30.68
N LYS A 222 13.09 12.15 -30.75
CA LYS A 222 12.61 11.35 -31.87
C LYS A 222 11.08 11.30 -31.87
N ARG A 223 10.50 10.99 -33.03
CA ARG A 223 9.05 10.76 -33.17
C ARG A 223 8.56 9.63 -32.25
N THR A 224 9.36 8.57 -32.12
CA THR A 224 9.05 7.41 -31.29
C THR A 224 10.29 6.82 -30.63
N TYR A 225 10.09 6.21 -29.47
CA TYR A 225 11.04 5.41 -28.72
C TYR A 225 10.39 4.06 -28.43
N ASN A 226 10.98 2.96 -28.92
CA ASN A 226 10.41 1.61 -28.78
C ASN A 226 8.91 1.52 -29.18
N GLY A 227 8.53 2.21 -30.26
CA GLY A 227 7.14 2.29 -30.75
C GLY A 227 6.22 3.31 -30.07
N TYR A 228 6.67 3.99 -29.00
CA TYR A 228 5.86 4.95 -28.25
C TYR A 228 6.29 6.39 -28.51
N ARG A 229 5.32 7.31 -28.64
CA ARG A 229 5.59 8.75 -28.73
C ARG A 229 5.92 9.32 -27.33
N PRO A 230 6.71 10.40 -27.22
CA PRO A 230 7.06 11.00 -25.92
C PRO A 230 5.86 11.40 -25.05
N GLU A 231 4.76 11.89 -25.64
CA GLU A 231 3.52 12.17 -24.91
C GLU A 231 2.83 10.90 -24.41
N THR A 232 2.88 9.80 -25.16
CA THR A 232 2.34 8.52 -24.69
C THR A 232 3.18 7.99 -23.54
N PHE A 233 4.51 8.16 -23.59
CA PHE A 233 5.39 7.89 -22.46
C PHE A 233 5.00 8.70 -21.22
N LEU A 234 4.79 10.02 -21.38
CA LEU A 234 4.41 10.88 -20.26
C LEU A 234 3.08 10.42 -19.62
N LEU A 235 2.13 9.95 -20.40
CA LEU A 235 0.90 9.38 -19.85
C LEU A 235 1.16 8.04 -19.12
N MET A 236 1.93 7.13 -19.73
CA MET A 236 2.26 5.84 -19.12
C MET A 236 2.97 6.00 -17.78
N VAL A 237 3.96 6.88 -17.70
CA VAL A 237 4.72 7.08 -16.46
C VAL A 237 3.89 7.78 -15.39
N THR A 238 2.98 8.68 -15.77
CA THR A 238 2.09 9.32 -14.79
C THR A 238 1.03 8.37 -14.24
N ASP A 239 0.53 7.43 -15.07
CA ASP A 239 -0.23 6.28 -14.60
C ASP A 239 0.60 5.42 -13.64
N TYR A 240 1.81 5.02 -14.04
CA TYR A 240 2.72 4.19 -13.24
C TYR A 240 2.99 4.77 -11.85
N MET A 241 3.09 6.10 -11.72
CA MET A 241 3.32 6.77 -10.43
C MET A 241 2.13 6.68 -9.46
N ASN A 242 0.91 6.43 -9.98
CA ASN A 242 -0.33 6.52 -9.21
C ASN A 242 -1.24 5.28 -9.34
N GLY A 243 -0.88 4.29 -10.16
CA GLY A 243 -1.67 3.08 -10.36
C GLY A 243 -1.22 2.23 -11.56
N PRO A 244 -2.15 1.44 -12.15
CA PRO A 244 -1.85 0.61 -13.30
C PRO A 244 -1.64 1.44 -14.55
N ILE A 245 -0.65 1.06 -15.36
CA ILE A 245 -0.40 1.67 -16.66
C ILE A 245 -1.58 1.29 -17.56
N ARG A 246 -2.24 2.27 -18.16
CA ARG A 246 -3.27 2.06 -19.17
C ARG A 246 -2.84 2.68 -20.49
N TYR A 247 -2.81 1.89 -21.55
CA TYR A 247 -2.57 2.45 -22.87
C TYR A 247 -3.69 3.41 -23.25
N LEU A 248 -3.31 4.62 -23.65
CA LEU A 248 -4.20 5.58 -24.27
C LEU A 248 -3.40 6.44 -25.24
N LYS A 249 -3.91 6.59 -26.46
CA LYS A 249 -3.32 7.46 -27.46
C LYS A 249 -3.64 8.91 -27.11
N VAL A 250 -2.60 9.75 -27.04
CA VAL A 250 -2.70 11.18 -26.73
C VAL A 250 -1.92 12.00 -27.74
N ARG A 251 -2.31 13.26 -27.92
CA ARG A 251 -1.62 14.23 -28.78
C ARG A 251 -0.46 14.89 -28.02
N GLY A 252 0.57 15.33 -28.73
CA GLY A 252 1.64 16.16 -28.18
C GLY A 252 1.15 17.55 -27.77
N PRO A 253 1.93 18.29 -26.98
CA PRO A 253 1.57 19.65 -26.56
C PRO A 253 1.49 20.59 -27.76
N SER A 254 0.67 21.64 -27.65
CA SER A 254 0.59 22.68 -28.70
C SER A 254 1.88 23.49 -28.80
N ASN A 255 2.57 23.69 -27.67
CA ASN A 255 3.85 24.37 -27.59
C ASN A 255 4.79 23.57 -26.66
N PRO A 256 5.63 22.67 -27.20
CA PRO A 256 6.60 21.89 -26.42
C PRO A 256 7.80 22.72 -25.92
N GLY A 257 7.94 23.97 -26.37
CA GLY A 257 9.10 24.83 -26.10
C GLY A 257 9.00 25.70 -24.85
N VAL A 258 7.90 25.63 -24.11
CA VAL A 258 7.73 26.41 -22.87
C VAL A 258 8.81 26.02 -21.86
N LYS A 259 9.61 27.00 -21.42
CA LYS A 259 10.68 26.82 -20.44
C LYS A 259 10.12 26.76 -19.03
N SER A 260 10.65 25.87 -18.21
CA SER A 260 10.34 25.84 -16.77
C SER A 260 10.84 27.10 -16.09
N THR A 261 10.10 27.56 -15.10
CA THR A 261 10.53 28.63 -14.17
C THR A 261 10.78 28.08 -12.77
N PHE A 262 10.29 26.88 -12.47
CA PHE A 262 10.65 26.17 -11.25
C PHE A 262 11.98 25.46 -11.44
N HIS A 263 12.92 25.69 -10.52
CA HIS A 263 14.19 24.97 -10.41
C HIS A 263 14.37 24.53 -8.96
N GLY A 264 14.75 23.27 -8.75
CA GLY A 264 14.91 22.75 -7.40
C GLY A 264 14.60 21.26 -7.29
N TYR A 265 14.33 20.81 -6.06
CA TYR A 265 14.07 19.41 -5.77
C TYR A 265 12.58 19.16 -5.52
N LEU A 266 12.10 18.03 -6.03
CA LEU A 266 10.80 17.46 -5.71
C LEU A 266 11.02 16.19 -4.91
N SER A 267 10.44 16.11 -3.72
CA SER A 267 10.32 14.87 -2.96
C SER A 267 9.46 13.83 -3.69
N ARG A 268 9.57 12.57 -3.26
CA ARG A 268 8.73 11.46 -3.74
C ARG A 268 7.24 11.75 -3.71
N THR A 269 6.77 12.44 -2.68
CA THR A 269 5.37 12.82 -2.58
C THR A 269 5.01 13.88 -3.62
N GLU A 270 5.88 14.87 -3.82
CA GLU A 270 5.65 15.98 -4.76
C GLU A 270 5.65 15.54 -6.21
N TYR A 271 6.66 14.78 -6.68
CA TYR A 271 6.66 14.36 -8.09
C TYR A 271 5.56 13.35 -8.41
N ARG A 272 5.01 12.65 -7.40
CA ARG A 272 3.83 11.78 -7.59
C ARG A 272 2.53 12.58 -7.65
N LYS A 273 2.41 13.63 -6.83
CA LYS A 273 1.30 14.60 -6.94
C LYS A 273 1.32 15.30 -8.30
N LEU A 274 2.49 15.80 -8.72
CA LEU A 274 2.69 16.35 -10.06
C LEU A 274 2.31 15.35 -11.16
N ALA A 275 2.62 14.06 -10.98
CA ALA A 275 2.24 13.04 -11.93
C ALA A 275 0.70 12.91 -12.02
N ALA A 276 -0.01 13.00 -10.90
CA ALA A 276 -1.47 12.98 -10.89
C ALA A 276 -2.05 14.22 -11.61
N ASP A 277 -1.48 15.40 -11.39
CA ASP A 277 -1.90 16.64 -12.05
C ASP A 277 -1.70 16.57 -13.57
N VAL A 278 -0.53 16.09 -14.01
CA VAL A 278 -0.24 15.84 -15.43
C VAL A 278 -1.21 14.79 -16.00
N ASN A 279 -1.44 13.68 -15.30
CA ASN A 279 -2.35 12.62 -15.75
C ASN A 279 -3.78 13.15 -15.95
N ASN A 280 -4.29 13.90 -14.97
CA ASN A 280 -5.61 14.52 -15.01
C ASN A 280 -5.75 15.47 -16.22
N TYR A 281 -4.76 16.32 -16.45
CA TYR A 281 -4.72 17.18 -17.65
C TYR A 281 -4.76 16.34 -18.93
N MET A 282 -3.88 15.35 -19.04
CA MET A 282 -3.73 14.55 -20.24
C MET A 282 -4.96 13.69 -20.55
N ARG A 283 -5.65 13.19 -19.54
CA ARG A 283 -6.92 12.46 -19.70
C ARG A 283 -8.07 13.38 -20.07
N ARG A 284 -8.13 14.58 -19.49
CA ARG A 284 -9.18 15.56 -19.79
C ARG A 284 -9.08 16.11 -21.21
N TYR A 285 -7.87 16.44 -21.67
CA TYR A 285 -7.66 17.12 -22.95
C TYR A 285 -7.14 16.19 -24.06
N LEU A 286 -6.90 14.91 -23.74
CA LEU A 286 -6.28 13.92 -24.64
C LEU A 286 -4.97 14.43 -25.28
N ARG A 287 -4.24 15.26 -24.53
CA ARG A 287 -3.05 15.99 -24.98
C ARG A 287 -2.05 16.20 -23.85
N ALA A 288 -0.77 16.08 -24.14
CA ALA A 288 0.29 16.50 -23.20
C ALA A 288 0.24 18.02 -22.94
N PRO A 289 0.45 18.46 -21.69
CA PRO A 289 0.49 19.89 -21.37
C PRO A 289 1.73 20.54 -21.97
N ASN A 290 1.62 21.82 -22.34
CA ASN A 290 2.80 22.65 -22.63
C ASN A 290 3.68 22.80 -21.37
N TYR A 291 3.01 22.96 -20.23
CA TYR A 291 3.58 23.06 -18.89
C TYR A 291 2.51 22.73 -17.84
N ILE A 292 2.93 22.43 -16.61
CA ILE A 292 2.05 22.36 -15.44
C ILE A 292 2.52 23.38 -14.40
N ARG A 293 1.58 24.05 -13.72
CA ARG A 293 1.88 24.93 -12.58
C ARG A 293 2.33 24.09 -11.40
N PHE A 294 3.42 24.48 -10.77
CA PHE A 294 3.96 23.81 -9.58
C PHE A 294 4.57 24.84 -8.64
N LYS A 295 4.05 24.91 -7.40
CA LYS A 295 4.42 25.95 -6.42
C LYS A 295 4.31 27.36 -7.05
N ASN A 296 5.37 28.16 -6.96
CA ASN A 296 5.47 29.51 -7.50
C ASN A 296 5.95 29.57 -8.96
N GLY A 297 6.01 28.43 -9.66
CA GLY A 297 6.52 28.38 -11.04
C GLY A 297 5.76 27.41 -11.94
N ILE A 298 6.37 27.11 -13.07
CA ILE A 298 5.88 26.11 -14.04
C ILE A 298 6.99 25.10 -14.34
N ILE A 299 6.58 23.87 -14.64
CA ILE A 299 7.44 22.83 -15.18
C ILE A 299 6.98 22.53 -16.61
N GLY A 300 7.83 22.84 -17.57
CA GLY A 300 7.58 22.66 -19.00
C GLY A 300 7.61 21.19 -19.41
N TYR A 301 6.97 20.89 -20.55
CA TYR A 301 6.85 19.54 -21.10
C TYR A 301 8.18 18.79 -21.19
N ARG A 302 9.25 19.46 -21.64
CA ARG A 302 10.58 18.84 -21.80
C ARG A 302 11.21 18.45 -20.46
N ASP A 303 10.99 19.23 -19.40
CA ASP A 303 11.53 18.92 -18.07
C ASP A 303 10.68 17.84 -17.37
N LEU A 304 9.36 17.79 -17.62
CA LEU A 304 8.54 16.64 -17.22
C LEU A 304 9.07 15.34 -17.85
N LEU A 305 9.35 15.35 -19.17
CA LEU A 305 9.96 14.20 -19.84
C LEU A 305 11.32 13.85 -19.26
N ARG A 306 12.21 14.83 -19.06
CA ARG A 306 13.55 14.60 -18.49
C ARG A 306 13.47 13.97 -17.10
N MET A 307 12.64 14.53 -16.23
CA MET A 307 12.46 14.04 -14.86
C MET A 307 11.92 12.62 -14.86
N TYR A 308 10.76 12.37 -15.49
CA TYR A 308 10.12 11.06 -15.42
C TYR A 308 10.88 9.97 -16.18
N SER A 309 11.56 10.31 -17.28
CA SER A 309 12.47 9.38 -17.96
C SER A 309 13.68 9.05 -17.11
N GLY A 310 14.25 10.04 -16.41
CA GLY A 310 15.34 9.83 -15.45
C GLY A 310 14.95 8.91 -14.29
N ILE A 311 13.73 9.08 -13.74
CA ILE A 311 13.20 8.24 -12.67
C ILE A 311 13.06 6.78 -13.12
N THR A 312 12.52 6.55 -14.32
CA THR A 312 12.01 5.21 -14.68
C THR A 312 12.86 4.41 -15.66
N ARG A 313 13.96 4.98 -16.20
CA ARG A 313 14.81 4.32 -17.21
C ARG A 313 15.40 2.96 -16.78
N THR A 314 15.55 2.72 -15.47
CA THR A 314 16.14 1.48 -14.94
C THR A 314 15.12 0.43 -14.52
N HIS A 315 13.81 0.75 -14.55
CA HIS A 315 12.70 -0.07 -14.03
C HIS A 315 12.38 -1.30 -14.91
N THR A 316 13.39 -2.13 -15.18
CA THR A 316 13.36 -3.26 -16.11
C THR A 316 13.00 -4.59 -15.44
N SER A 317 13.02 -4.64 -14.10
CA SER A 317 12.65 -5.80 -13.29
C SER A 317 12.12 -5.34 -11.92
N SER A 318 11.40 -6.21 -11.21
CA SER A 318 10.83 -5.90 -9.89
C SER A 318 11.85 -5.34 -8.91
N LYS A 319 13.08 -5.88 -8.92
CA LYS A 319 14.21 -5.44 -8.08
C LYS A 319 14.72 -4.03 -8.40
N LYS A 320 14.47 -3.52 -9.62
CA LYS A 320 14.95 -2.22 -10.10
C LYS A 320 13.86 -1.15 -10.17
N MET A 321 12.63 -1.45 -9.73
CA MET A 321 11.48 -0.54 -9.77
C MET A 321 11.38 0.36 -8.52
N GLN A 322 12.53 0.79 -8.00
CA GLN A 322 12.62 1.64 -6.81
C GLN A 322 12.46 3.12 -7.17
N LEU A 323 11.67 3.84 -6.39
CA LEU A 323 11.45 5.27 -6.60
C LEU A 323 12.43 6.12 -5.77
N PRO A 324 13.11 7.11 -6.37
CA PRO A 324 14.03 7.97 -5.63
C PRO A 324 13.30 8.78 -4.55
N SER A 325 13.99 9.14 -3.47
CA SER A 325 13.43 9.97 -2.40
C SER A 325 13.19 11.41 -2.87
N SER A 326 14.02 11.91 -3.78
CA SER A 326 13.87 13.22 -4.43
C SER A 326 14.43 13.22 -5.86
N VAL A 327 14.04 14.21 -6.65
CA VAL A 327 14.55 14.46 -8.01
C VAL A 327 14.75 15.95 -8.24
N LYS A 328 15.72 16.30 -9.08
CA LYS A 328 15.97 17.68 -9.48
C LYS A 328 15.21 18.03 -10.77
N ILE A 329 14.65 19.23 -10.81
CA ILE A 329 14.19 19.93 -12.02
C ILE A 329 15.26 20.95 -12.42
#